data_AF-A0A6J6VGF6-F1
#
_entry.id   AF-A0A6J6VGF6-F1
#
_cell.length_a   1.000
_cell.length_b   1.000
_cell.length_c   1.000
_cell.angle_alpha   90.00
_cell.angle_beta   90.00
_cell.angle_gamma   90.00
#
_symmetry.space_group_name_H-M   'P 1'
#
loop_
_entity.id
_entity.type
_entity.pdbx_description
1 polymer ?
#
loop_
_entity_poly.entity_id
_entity_poly.type
_entity_poly.pdbx_seq_one_letter_code
_entity_poly.pdbx_strand_id
1 'polypeptide(L)'
;MVNAIHAAKGKVDGIIINAGAFTHYSWAVHDALKSYPGNVIEVHLSNPGAREQFRHVSVLAPVVNGTISGFGGLGYALAVDALVELASQ
;
A
#
# COMPACT_ATOMS: atom_id res chain seq x y z
N MET A 1 2.21 7.32 10.48
CA MET A 1 1.49 6.62 9.40
C MET A 1 0.00 6.50 9.68
N VAL A 2 -0.43 5.83 10.76
CA VAL A 2 -1.87 5.70 11.13
C VAL A 2 -2.62 7.04 11.09
N ASN A 3 -2.09 8.08 11.75
CA ASN A 3 -2.73 9.41 11.75
C ASN A 3 -2.89 10.00 10.33
N ALA A 4 -1.94 9.74 9.42
CA ALA A 4 -2.04 10.23 8.04
C ALA A 4 -3.15 9.49 7.27
N ILE A 5 -3.28 8.18 7.46
CA ILE A 5 -4.36 7.37 6.88
C ILE A 5 -5.72 7.87 7.38
N HIS A 6 -5.84 8.15 8.69
CA HIS A 6 -7.08 8.71 9.24
C HIS A 6 -7.37 10.10 8.70
N ALA A 7 -6.35 10.96 8.59
CA ALA A 7 -6.50 12.31 8.07
C ALA A 7 -6.86 12.36 6.57
N ALA A 8 -6.57 11.30 5.82
CA ALA A 8 -6.88 11.16 4.40
C ALA A 8 -8.37 10.89 4.12
N LYS A 9 -9.11 10.35 5.10
CA LYS A 9 -10.54 10.04 4.94
C LYS A 9 -11.33 11.28 4.51
N GLY A 10 -12.04 11.17 3.39
CA GLY A 10 -12.85 12.26 2.82
C GLY A 10 -12.04 13.44 2.27
N LYS A 11 -10.71 13.31 2.12
CA LYS A 11 -9.85 14.38 1.58
C LYS A 11 -9.07 13.98 0.33
N VAL A 12 -8.86 12.69 0.11
CA VAL A 12 -8.14 12.17 -1.06
C VAL A 12 -8.87 10.94 -1.59
N ASP A 13 -8.75 10.73 -2.90
CA ASP A 13 -9.43 9.65 -3.63
C ASP A 13 -8.73 8.29 -3.49
N GLY A 14 -7.44 8.30 -3.16
CA GLY A 14 -6.68 7.08 -2.92
C GLY A 14 -5.36 7.29 -2.19
N ILE A 15 -4.75 6.18 -1.77
CA ILE A 15 -3.47 6.15 -1.04
C ILE A 15 -2.48 5.25 -1.77
N ILE A 16 -1.27 5.75 -2.01
CA ILE A 16 -0.12 4.93 -2.39
C ILE A 16 0.74 4.78 -1.14
N ILE A 17 1.05 3.55 -0.74
CA ILE A 17 1.79 3.28 0.50
C ILE A 17 2.98 2.36 0.27
N ASN A 18 4.15 2.82 0.68
CA ASN A 18 5.30 1.97 0.94
C ASN A 18 5.57 1.98 2.45
N ALA A 19 5.16 0.92 3.13
CA ALA A 19 5.26 0.82 4.59
C ALA A 19 6.64 0.33 5.06
N GLY A 20 7.57 0.00 4.14
CA GLY A 20 8.88 -0.52 4.48
C GLY A 20 8.80 -1.74 5.39
N ALA A 21 9.50 -1.72 6.53
CA ALA A 21 9.46 -2.82 7.49
C ALA A 21 8.06 -3.07 8.09
N PHE A 22 7.22 -2.03 8.20
CA PHE A 22 5.88 -2.15 8.79
C PHE A 22 4.94 -3.04 7.96
N THR A 23 5.23 -3.23 6.66
CA THR A 23 4.53 -4.21 5.83
C THR A 23 4.47 -5.58 6.48
N HIS A 24 5.49 -6.00 7.23
CA HIS A 24 5.60 -7.38 7.71
C HIS A 24 5.01 -7.62 9.10
N TYR A 25 4.60 -6.57 9.83
CA TYR A 25 4.17 -6.72 11.22
C TYR A 25 3.19 -5.68 11.76
N SER A 26 2.94 -4.58 11.04
CA SER A 26 2.13 -3.49 11.60
C SER A 26 0.64 -3.69 11.40
N TRP A 27 0.02 -4.47 12.29
CA TRP A 27 -1.43 -4.61 12.36
C TRP A 27 -2.15 -3.27 12.59
N ALA A 28 -1.51 -2.32 13.29
CA ALA A 28 -2.05 -0.98 13.44
C ALA A 28 -2.21 -0.23 12.09
N VAL A 29 -1.27 -0.42 11.16
CA VAL A 29 -1.36 0.16 9.81
C VAL A 29 -2.41 -0.59 8.99
N HIS A 30 -2.41 -1.92 9.07
CA HIS A 30 -3.43 -2.76 8.43
C HIS A 30 -4.84 -2.31 8.82
N ASP A 31 -5.14 -2.17 10.12
CA ASP A 31 -6.48 -1.79 10.58
C ASP A 31 -6.84 -0.35 10.20
N ALA A 32 -5.85 0.55 10.19
CA ALA A 32 -6.05 1.90 9.69
C ALA A 32 -6.44 1.91 8.20
N LEU A 33 -5.72 1.15 7.35
CA LEU A 33 -6.00 1.01 5.92
C LEU A 33 -7.35 0.31 5.68
N LYS A 34 -7.67 -0.75 6.43
CA LYS A 34 -8.96 -1.45 6.37
C LYS A 34 -10.14 -0.52 6.60
N SER A 35 -9.94 0.53 7.40
CA SER A 35 -10.97 1.52 7.71
C SER A 35 -11.03 2.69 6.73
N TYR A 36 -10.12 2.77 5.76
CA TYR A 36 -10.09 3.80 4.71
C TYR A 36 -11.02 3.36 3.57
N PRO A 37 -12.02 4.18 3.19
CA PRO A 37 -13.04 3.77 2.22
C PRO A 37 -12.62 3.88 0.76
N GLY A 38 -11.48 4.54 0.47
CA GLY A 38 -10.96 4.72 -0.89
C GLY A 38 -9.98 3.63 -1.31
N ASN A 39 -9.42 3.78 -2.50
CA ASN A 39 -8.47 2.83 -3.07
C ASN A 39 -7.07 2.97 -2.45
N VAL A 40 -6.39 1.84 -2.24
CA VAL A 40 -5.03 1.78 -1.69
C VAL A 40 -4.16 0.86 -2.55
N ILE A 41 -2.98 1.34 -2.95
CA ILE A 41 -1.96 0.55 -3.63
C ILE A 41 -0.70 0.45 -2.76
N GLU A 42 -0.26 -0.76 -2.47
CA GLU A 42 1.01 -1.01 -1.78
C GLU A 42 2.18 -1.02 -2.79
N VAL A 43 3.28 -0.34 -2.46
CA VAL A 43 4.49 -0.25 -3.29
C VAL A 43 5.72 -0.68 -2.52
N HIS A 44 6.54 -1.54 -3.13
CA HIS A 44 7.86 -1.91 -2.66
C HIS A 44 8.91 -1.59 -3.72
N LEU A 45 9.94 -0.82 -3.34
CA LEU A 45 11.07 -0.52 -4.22
C LEU A 45 11.82 -1.80 -4.62
N SER A 46 12.16 -2.63 -3.63
CA SER A 46 12.74 -3.96 -3.85
C SER A 46 11.66 -5.01 -4.09
N ASN A 47 12.04 -6.20 -4.55
CA ASN A 47 11.15 -7.37 -4.54
C ASN A 47 11.25 -8.08 -3.18
N PRO A 48 10.24 -8.02 -2.29
CA PRO A 48 10.29 -8.71 -1.00
C PRO A 48 10.37 -10.24 -1.13
N GLY A 49 9.78 -10.82 -2.18
CA GLY A 49 9.81 -12.26 -2.46
C GLY A 49 11.21 -12.81 -2.80
N ALA A 50 12.15 -11.94 -3.18
CA ALA A 50 13.55 -12.31 -3.41
C ALA A 50 14.44 -12.16 -2.15
N ARG A 51 13.85 -11.82 -1.00
CA ARG A 51 14.57 -11.51 0.24
C ARG A 51 14.29 -12.54 1.33
N GLU A 52 14.64 -12.23 2.58
CA GLU A 52 14.45 -13.11 3.73
C GLU A 52 12.98 -13.49 3.91
N GLN A 53 12.71 -14.71 4.40
CA GLN A 53 11.35 -15.28 4.49
C GLN A 53 10.36 -14.39 5.24
N PHE A 54 10.80 -13.68 6.28
CA PHE A 54 9.92 -12.78 7.03
C PHE A 54 9.41 -11.59 6.19
N ARG A 55 10.05 -11.29 5.05
CA ARG A 55 9.64 -10.23 4.13
C ARG A 55 8.63 -10.68 3.09
N HIS A 56 8.38 -11.98 2.97
CA HIS A 56 7.45 -12.52 1.98
C HIS A 56 6.00 -12.25 2.36
N VAL A 57 5.75 -12.02 3.65
CA VAL A 57 4.42 -11.75 4.18
C VAL A 57 4.21 -10.25 4.32
N SER A 58 3.21 -9.72 3.60
CA SER A 58 2.64 -8.40 3.86
C SER A 58 1.38 -8.59 4.68
N VAL A 59 1.34 -8.04 5.90
CA VAL A 59 0.10 -7.95 6.67
C VAL A 59 -0.85 -6.93 6.05
N LEU A 60 -0.40 -6.09 5.12
CA LEU A 60 -1.23 -5.06 4.45
C LEU A 60 -1.90 -5.60 3.18
N ALA A 61 -1.31 -6.59 2.51
CA ALA A 61 -1.82 -7.17 1.27
C ALA A 61 -3.33 -7.53 1.29
N PRO A 62 -3.91 -8.04 2.40
CA PRO A 62 -5.34 -8.36 2.45
C PRO A 62 -6.29 -7.14 2.43
N VAL A 63 -5.80 -5.92 2.65
CA VAL A 63 -6.64 -4.70 2.82
C VAL A 63 -6.26 -3.58 1.85
N VAL A 64 -5.44 -3.89 0.84
CA VAL A 64 -5.11 -2.99 -0.27
C VAL A 64 -5.67 -3.56 -1.57
N ASN A 65 -5.90 -2.71 -2.58
CA ASN A 65 -6.41 -3.15 -3.89
C ASN A 65 -5.36 -3.98 -4.66
N GLY A 66 -4.08 -3.72 -4.42
CA GLY A 66 -2.99 -4.46 -5.06
C GLY A 66 -1.61 -4.02 -4.56
N THR A 67 -0.60 -4.81 -4.92
CA THR A 67 0.79 -4.59 -4.53
C THR A 67 1.69 -4.57 -5.77
N ILE A 68 2.55 -3.55 -5.88
CA ILE A 68 3.56 -3.40 -6.92
C ILE A 68 4.94 -3.51 -6.27
N SER A 69 5.77 -4.45 -6.71
CA SER A 69 7.04 -4.76 -6.04
C SER A 69 8.19 -5.00 -7.01
N GLY A 70 9.39 -4.52 -6.68
CA GLY A 70 10.62 -4.83 -7.43
C GLY A 70 10.92 -3.92 -8.61
N PHE A 71 10.12 -2.88 -8.84
CA PHE A 71 10.29 -1.93 -9.94
C PHE A 71 11.05 -0.66 -9.55
N GLY A 72 11.59 -0.57 -8.34
CA GLY A 72 12.22 0.67 -7.86
C GLY A 72 11.25 1.85 -7.91
N GLY A 73 11.75 3.03 -8.31
CA GLY A 73 10.94 4.26 -8.37
C GLY A 73 9.77 4.19 -9.36
N LEU A 74 9.88 3.38 -10.42
CA LEU A 74 8.80 3.19 -11.40
C LEU A 74 7.51 2.66 -10.75
N GLY A 75 7.62 1.90 -9.66
CA GLY A 75 6.46 1.37 -8.95
C GLY A 75 5.48 2.45 -8.47
N TYR A 76 5.95 3.67 -8.18
CA TYR A 76 5.07 4.78 -7.81
C TYR A 76 4.27 5.32 -9.00
N ALA A 77 4.87 5.43 -10.18
CA ALA A 77 4.16 5.86 -11.38
C ALA A 77 3.06 4.86 -11.75
N LEU A 78 3.39 3.56 -11.73
CA LEU A 78 2.41 2.48 -11.95
C LEU A 78 1.27 2.50 -10.91
N ALA A 79 1.57 2.84 -9.65
CA ALA A 79 0.55 2.97 -8.61
C ALA A 79 -0.37 4.18 -8.82
N VAL A 80 0.14 5.28 -9.37
CA VAL A 80 -0.69 6.44 -9.76
C VAL A 80 -1.65 6.04 -10.89
N ASP A 81 -1.14 5.41 -11.95
CA ASP A 81 -1.97 4.97 -13.07
C ASP A 81 -3.06 3.99 -12.60
N ALA A 82 -2.70 3.03 -11.73
CA ALA A 82 -3.66 2.10 -11.15
C ALA A 82 -4.75 2.80 -10.33
N LEU A 83 -4.41 3.83 -9.54
CA LEU A 83 -5.41 4.58 -8.79
C LEU A 83 -6.35 5.38 -9.70
N VAL A 84 -5.84 5.98 -10.77
CA VAL A 84 -6.66 6.71 -11.75
C VAL A 84 -7.69 5.78 -12.40
N GLU A 85 -7.27 4.57 -12.79
CA GLU A 85 -8.16 3.57 -13.38
C GLU A 85 -9.21 3.08 -12.36
N LEU A 86 -8.79 2.76 -11.13
CA LEU A 86 -9.71 2.29 -10.08
C LEU A 86 -10.71 3.37 -9.62
N ALA A 87 -10.36 4.65 -9.70
CA ALA A 87 -11.27 5.75 -9.38
C ALA A 87 -12.34 5.98 -10.46
N SER A 88 -12.13 5.43 -11.66
CA SER A 88 -13.05 5.54 -12.80
C SER A 88 -14.10 4.42 -12.85
N GLN A 89 -14.05 3.47 -11.91
CA GLN A 89 -14.96 2.32 -11.79
C GLN A 89 -15.99 2.54 -10.68
#